data_AF-A0AAU4BLT1-F1
#
_entry.id   AF-A0AAU4BLT1-F1
#
_cell.length_a   1.000
_cell.length_b   1.000
_cell.length_c   1.000
_cell.angle_alpha   90.00
_cell.angle_beta   90.00
_cell.angle_gamma   90.00
#
_symmetry.space_group_name_H-M   'P 1'
#
loop_
_entity.id
_entity.type
_entity.pdbx_description
1 polymer ?
#
loop_
_entity_poly.entity_id
_entity_poly.type
_entity_poly.pdbx_seq_one_letter_code
_entity_poly.pdbx_strand_id
1 'polypeptide(L)'
;MTYSDDPMLGGPKATVTAIGADGVPITDGQAIQPVPVALFEPSRVLAVKDLRTTEIHDARMEGIIGQGFHRMPRGLLINFPADGWGLYRTATGLLLRDRFGGVWAEGTLSLDPRWISEATSQGWVTVFYGPHLGIRVPPGKTERTYTLQDRIDEFRKGRSHGMCASANVRWHPVPTGETLNWVLLPPGAFGQPLPLAYVPQFNFTPHGGPETFGFVPTPETYSEVPVALADIPIARNLVGDATPTDFDLFQPRLDPGLNFVAGYHAPASESIDSFTAWQQAAHAHGRVLVLTGHHDLPAGPELIHQPLQNIRENTSQALQTSHAAIIPLTRASRLSLPAWEDR
;
A
#
# COMPACT_ATOMS: atom_id res chain seq x y z
N MET A 1 -16.21 -2.94 2.43
CA MET A 1 -16.68 -1.53 2.40
C MET A 1 -18.06 -1.48 3.00
N THR A 2 -18.45 -0.32 3.51
CA THR A 2 -19.80 -0.05 4.02
C THR A 2 -20.06 1.46 4.01
N TYR A 3 -21.09 1.92 4.71
CA TYR A 3 -21.40 3.34 4.92
C TYR A 3 -21.39 3.68 6.41
N SER A 4 -21.30 4.97 6.74
CA SER A 4 -21.26 5.45 8.13
C SER A 4 -22.52 5.12 8.95
N ASP A 5 -23.63 4.79 8.29
CA ASP A 5 -24.88 4.35 8.90
C ASP A 5 -24.96 2.83 9.12
N ASP A 6 -23.89 2.08 8.83
CA ASP A 6 -23.81 0.66 9.15
C ASP A 6 -24.06 0.44 10.65
N PRO A 7 -24.99 -0.46 11.04
CA PRO A 7 -25.23 -0.80 12.44
C PRO A 7 -23.97 -1.21 13.21
N MET A 8 -22.99 -1.81 12.52
CA MET A 8 -21.67 -2.13 13.06
C MET A 8 -20.92 -0.90 13.58
N LEU A 9 -21.05 0.21 12.86
CA LEU A 9 -20.37 1.47 13.18
C LEU A 9 -21.15 2.32 14.18
N GLY A 10 -22.42 1.99 14.48
CA GLY A 10 -23.27 2.73 15.41
C GLY A 10 -24.64 3.10 14.86
N GLY A 11 -24.89 2.84 13.57
CA GLY A 11 -26.15 3.16 12.89
C GLY A 11 -26.31 4.65 12.58
N PRO A 12 -27.37 5.05 11.85
CA PRO A 12 -27.65 6.45 11.54
C PRO A 12 -28.07 7.18 12.82
N LYS A 13 -27.15 7.88 13.48
CA LYS A 13 -27.48 8.77 14.59
C LYS A 13 -26.70 10.08 14.46
N ALA A 14 -27.46 11.11 14.10
CA ALA A 14 -27.21 12.55 14.00
C ALA A 14 -25.81 13.07 14.38
N THR A 15 -25.31 14.04 13.60
CA THR A 15 -24.02 14.71 13.81
C THR A 15 -23.95 15.26 15.23
N VAL A 16 -22.88 14.96 15.97
CA VAL A 16 -22.57 15.65 17.22
C VAL A 16 -22.12 17.07 16.84
N THR A 17 -23.00 18.05 17.02
CA THR A 17 -22.71 19.45 16.68
C THR A 17 -21.95 20.18 17.77
N ALA A 18 -22.03 19.69 19.01
CA ALA A 18 -21.26 20.20 20.14
C ALA A 18 -21.15 19.15 21.24
N ILE A 19 -20.24 19.38 22.19
CA ILE A 19 -20.17 18.65 23.46
C ILE A 19 -20.47 19.66 24.58
N GLY A 20 -21.48 19.37 25.40
CA GLY A 20 -21.84 20.18 26.56
C GLY A 20 -20.73 20.20 27.62
N ALA A 21 -20.78 21.19 28.52
CA ALA A 21 -19.80 21.34 29.60
C ALA A 21 -19.77 20.15 30.59
N ASP A 22 -20.81 19.31 30.56
CA ASP A 22 -20.97 18.06 31.30
C ASP A 22 -20.49 16.81 30.53
N GLY A 23 -19.97 17.01 29.32
CA GLY A 23 -19.51 15.93 28.44
C GLY A 23 -20.63 15.24 27.65
N VAL A 24 -21.87 15.74 27.72
CA VAL A 24 -23.00 15.16 26.96
C VAL A 24 -22.99 15.69 25.52
N PRO A 25 -22.96 14.82 24.50
CA PRO A 25 -22.98 15.23 23.10
C PRO A 25 -24.36 15.77 22.68
N ILE A 26 -24.37 16.90 21.97
CA ILE A 26 -25.56 17.55 21.38
C ILE A 26 -25.61 17.18 19.90
N THR A 27 -26.78 16.76 19.40
CA THR A 27 -26.95 16.34 17.99
C THR A 27 -27.97 17.19 17.22
N ASP A 28 -27.78 17.35 15.90
CA ASP A 28 -28.60 18.24 15.03
C ASP A 28 -29.89 17.63 14.47
N GLY A 29 -30.11 16.32 14.64
CA GLY A 29 -31.33 15.65 14.19
C GLY A 29 -31.52 15.58 12.67
N GLN A 30 -30.57 16.02 11.84
CA GLN A 30 -30.63 15.83 10.38
C GLN A 30 -29.96 14.52 9.97
N ALA A 31 -30.58 13.80 9.04
CA ALA A 31 -29.99 12.61 8.43
C ALA A 31 -28.85 13.05 7.52
N ILE A 32 -27.60 12.85 7.95
CA ILE A 32 -26.43 13.01 7.09
C ILE A 32 -26.51 11.96 5.98
N GLN A 33 -26.20 12.35 4.74
CA GLN A 33 -25.96 11.40 3.66
C GLN A 33 -24.86 10.42 4.11
N PRO A 34 -25.08 9.10 4.04
CA PRO A 34 -24.11 8.14 4.55
C PRO A 34 -22.76 8.32 3.86
N VAL A 35 -21.71 8.46 4.66
CA VAL A 35 -20.34 8.61 4.17
C VAL A 35 -19.82 7.23 3.75
N PRO A 36 -19.16 7.08 2.60
CA PRO A 36 -18.53 5.82 2.21
C PRO A 36 -17.41 5.47 3.19
N VAL A 37 -17.43 4.22 3.67
CA VAL A 37 -16.46 3.68 4.62
C VAL A 37 -15.67 2.51 4.02
N ALA A 38 -14.35 2.56 4.15
CA ALA A 38 -13.44 1.44 3.90
C ALA A 38 -12.88 0.91 5.22
N LEU A 39 -12.76 -0.42 5.34
CA LEU A 39 -12.27 -1.11 6.53
C LEU A 39 -11.10 -2.00 6.11
N PHE A 40 -9.93 -1.81 6.72
CA PHE A 40 -8.73 -2.62 6.50
C PHE A 40 -8.35 -3.35 7.79
N GLU A 41 -8.63 -4.66 7.81
CA GLU A 41 -8.26 -5.52 8.94
C GLU A 41 -6.99 -6.31 8.60
N PRO A 42 -5.86 -6.11 9.30
CA PRO A 42 -4.64 -6.83 9.04
C PRO A 42 -4.79 -8.31 9.39
N SER A 43 -4.21 -9.17 8.54
CA SER A 43 -4.28 -10.63 8.72
C SER A 43 -3.48 -11.12 9.93
N ARG A 44 -2.44 -10.39 10.31
CA ARG A 44 -1.56 -10.65 11.46
C ARG A 44 -1.35 -9.36 12.26
N VAL A 45 -1.23 -9.50 13.56
CA VAL A 45 -1.00 -8.40 14.51
C VAL A 45 0.18 -8.79 15.38
N LEU A 46 1.12 -7.87 15.58
CA LEU A 46 2.21 -8.03 16.54
C LEU A 46 1.89 -7.12 17.73
N ALA A 47 1.19 -7.72 18.69
CA ALA A 47 0.66 -7.03 19.85
C ALA A 47 1.62 -7.15 21.05
N VAL A 48 2.01 -6.02 21.62
CA VAL A 48 2.61 -5.91 22.95
C VAL A 48 1.53 -5.46 23.91
N LYS A 49 1.32 -6.22 24.99
CA LYS A 49 0.40 -5.83 26.05
C LYS A 49 1.17 -5.06 27.11
N ASP A 50 0.80 -3.82 27.37
CA ASP A 50 1.27 -3.10 28.55
C ASP A 50 0.62 -3.72 29.79
N LEU A 51 1.43 -4.31 30.66
CA LEU A 51 0.94 -4.99 31.87
C LEU A 51 0.47 -4.01 32.96
N ARG A 52 0.80 -2.71 32.86
CA ARG A 52 0.34 -1.67 33.79
C ARG A 52 -1.02 -1.11 33.38
N THR A 53 -1.23 -0.83 32.09
CA THR A 53 -2.48 -0.24 31.59
C THR A 53 -3.46 -1.27 31.05
N THR A 54 -2.99 -2.51 30.84
CA THR A 54 -3.68 -3.59 30.12
C THR A 54 -3.96 -3.31 28.65
N GLU A 55 -3.49 -2.17 28.13
CA GLU A 55 -3.63 -1.78 26.74
C GLU A 55 -2.80 -2.68 25.83
N ILE A 56 -3.29 -2.83 24.61
CA ILE A 56 -2.60 -3.56 23.56
C ILE A 56 -2.06 -2.53 22.57
N HIS A 57 -0.76 -2.62 22.32
CA HIS A 57 -0.07 -1.81 21.34
C HIS A 57 0.38 -2.69 20.20
N ASP A 58 0.09 -2.28 18.97
CA ASP A 58 0.65 -2.89 17.77
C ASP A 58 1.45 -1.81 17.04
N ALA A 59 2.67 -2.13 16.61
CA ALA A 59 3.58 -1.15 16.04
C ALA A 59 3.01 -0.50 14.76
N ARG A 60 2.21 -1.23 13.96
CA ARG A 60 1.52 -0.66 12.80
C ARG A 60 0.37 0.24 13.23
N MET A 61 -0.37 -0.13 14.27
CA MET A 61 -1.39 0.74 14.86
C MET A 61 -0.79 2.06 15.37
N GLU A 62 0.32 2.01 16.11
CA GLU A 62 0.97 3.25 16.57
C GLU A 62 1.56 4.05 15.39
N GLY A 63 2.09 3.36 14.38
CA GLY A 63 2.61 3.97 13.17
C GLY A 63 1.55 4.75 12.39
N ILE A 64 0.38 4.17 12.13
CA ILE A 64 -0.68 4.86 11.39
C ILE A 64 -1.23 6.05 12.20
N ILE A 65 -1.37 5.89 13.52
CA ILE A 65 -1.83 6.96 14.41
C ILE A 65 -0.84 8.13 14.42
N GLY A 66 0.46 7.83 14.56
CA GLY A 66 1.51 8.84 14.53
C GLY A 66 1.63 9.60 13.19
N GLN A 67 1.04 9.06 12.13
CA GLN A 67 1.06 9.65 10.79
C GLN A 67 -0.26 10.34 10.37
N GLY A 68 -1.22 10.50 11.29
CA GLY A 68 -2.41 11.32 11.07
C GLY A 68 -3.73 10.59 11.23
N PHE A 69 -3.74 9.28 11.48
CA PHE A 69 -4.96 8.60 11.91
C PHE A 69 -5.22 8.83 13.40
N HIS A 70 -6.47 8.66 13.81
CA HIS A 70 -6.87 8.85 15.20
C HIS A 70 -7.33 7.54 15.81
N ARG A 71 -6.83 7.23 17.01
CA ARG A 71 -7.37 6.13 17.81
C ARG A 71 -8.85 6.41 18.08
N MET A 72 -9.70 5.42 17.89
CA MET A 72 -11.15 5.56 18.07
C MET A 72 -11.58 5.05 19.45
N PRO A 73 -11.68 5.94 20.47
CA PRO A 73 -12.13 5.54 21.80
C PRO A 73 -13.60 5.14 21.79
N ARG A 74 -14.06 4.53 22.88
CA ARG A 74 -15.47 4.18 23.07
C ARG A 74 -16.36 5.44 23.07
N GLY A 75 -17.44 5.43 22.30
CA GLY A 75 -18.49 6.46 22.33
C GLY A 75 -18.25 7.69 21.43
N LEU A 76 -17.10 7.79 20.78
CA LEU A 76 -16.81 8.87 19.81
C LEU A 76 -16.68 8.28 18.40
N LEU A 77 -17.30 8.91 17.41
CA LEU A 77 -17.13 8.63 15.99
C LEU A 77 -16.87 9.96 15.27
N ILE A 78 -15.74 10.58 15.59
CA ILE A 78 -15.29 11.80 14.91
C ILE A 78 -14.04 11.42 14.13
N ASN A 79 -14.13 11.51 12.81
CA ASN A 79 -12.99 11.29 11.93
C ASN A 79 -12.46 12.65 11.50
N PHE A 80 -11.20 12.91 11.80
CA PHE A 80 -10.48 14.05 11.28
C PHE A 80 -9.83 13.70 9.94
N PRO A 81 -9.58 14.69 9.08
CA PRO A 81 -8.80 14.48 7.88
C PRO A 81 -7.37 14.06 8.22
N ALA A 82 -6.83 13.08 7.48
CA ALA A 82 -5.41 12.73 7.52
C ALA A 82 -4.72 13.30 6.26
N ASP A 83 -4.09 14.47 6.41
CA ASP A 83 -3.47 15.17 5.29
C ASP A 83 -2.37 14.34 4.60
N GLY A 84 -2.39 14.34 3.27
CA GLY A 84 -1.46 13.56 2.43
C GLY A 84 -1.86 12.10 2.22
N TRP A 85 -2.77 11.54 3.03
CA TRP A 85 -3.26 10.18 2.82
C TRP A 85 -4.26 10.10 1.67
N GLY A 86 -4.21 8.99 0.94
CA GLY A 86 -5.10 8.73 -0.19
C GLY A 86 -5.60 7.29 -0.21
N LEU A 87 -6.87 7.13 -0.54
CA LEU A 87 -7.47 5.85 -0.89
C LEU A 87 -7.68 5.80 -2.40
N TYR A 88 -7.02 4.83 -3.03
CA TYR A 88 -6.99 4.65 -4.47
C TYR A 88 -7.84 3.45 -4.84
N ARG A 89 -8.68 3.63 -5.86
CA ARG A 89 -9.26 2.51 -6.57
C ARG A 89 -8.17 1.81 -7.39
N THR A 90 -8.17 0.49 -7.37
CA THR A 90 -7.31 -0.33 -8.25
C THR A 90 -8.19 -1.13 -9.22
N ALA A 91 -7.56 -1.88 -10.14
CA ALA A 91 -8.28 -2.80 -11.01
C ALA A 91 -9.01 -3.92 -10.22
N THR A 92 -8.48 -4.29 -9.05
CA THR A 92 -8.89 -5.46 -8.27
C THR A 92 -9.46 -5.11 -6.88
N GLY A 93 -9.41 -3.84 -6.47
CA GLY A 93 -9.88 -3.43 -5.16
C GLY A 93 -9.46 -2.01 -4.74
N LEU A 94 -8.89 -1.89 -3.54
CA LEU A 94 -8.54 -0.62 -2.90
C LEU A 94 -7.11 -0.64 -2.35
N LEU A 95 -6.43 0.50 -2.46
CA LEU A 95 -5.09 0.73 -1.95
C LEU A 95 -5.07 1.99 -1.07
N LEU A 96 -4.71 1.84 0.20
CA LEU A 96 -4.48 2.94 1.12
C LEU A 96 -3.00 3.33 1.08
N ARG A 97 -2.73 4.60 0.77
CA ARG A 97 -1.38 5.15 0.72
C ARG A 97 -1.18 6.24 1.77
N ASP A 98 0.01 6.25 2.33
CA ASP A 98 0.45 7.29 3.26
C ASP A 98 0.80 8.60 2.53
N ARG A 99 1.16 9.62 3.31
CA ARG A 99 1.53 10.96 2.80
C ARG A 99 2.80 10.99 1.95
N PHE A 100 3.63 9.96 2.00
CA PHE A 100 4.84 9.82 1.19
C PHE A 100 4.59 8.97 -0.05
N GLY A 101 3.36 8.51 -0.24
CA GLY A 101 3.01 7.63 -1.34
C GLY A 101 3.36 6.16 -1.09
N GLY A 102 3.80 5.77 0.10
CA GLY A 102 4.00 4.37 0.46
C GLY A 102 2.66 3.62 0.53
N VAL A 103 2.66 2.34 0.17
CA VAL A 103 1.49 1.48 0.36
C VAL A 103 1.39 1.08 1.82
N TRP A 104 0.31 1.50 2.48
CA TRP A 104 0.05 1.14 3.87
C TRP A 104 -0.80 -0.14 4.00
N ALA A 105 -1.85 -0.23 3.20
CA ALA A 105 -2.75 -1.38 3.18
C ALA A 105 -3.38 -1.57 1.80
N GLU A 106 -3.62 -2.82 1.43
CA GLU A 106 -4.29 -3.20 0.20
C GLU A 106 -5.40 -4.21 0.50
N GLY A 107 -6.49 -4.15 -0.27
CA GLY A 107 -7.55 -5.14 -0.20
C GLY A 107 -8.10 -5.45 -1.59
N THR A 108 -8.15 -6.73 -1.94
CA THR A 108 -8.81 -7.25 -3.14
C THR A 108 -10.29 -7.47 -2.85
N LEU A 109 -11.18 -6.77 -3.56
CA LEU A 109 -12.63 -6.89 -3.39
C LEU A 109 -13.40 -6.35 -4.60
N SER A 110 -14.58 -6.92 -4.84
CA SER A 110 -15.53 -6.33 -5.78
C SER A 110 -16.14 -5.07 -5.18
N LEU A 111 -15.96 -3.94 -5.87
CA LEU A 111 -16.44 -2.63 -5.42
C LEU A 111 -17.90 -2.42 -5.82
N ASP A 112 -18.76 -2.09 -4.86
CA ASP A 112 -20.16 -1.71 -5.12
C ASP A 112 -20.16 -0.40 -5.95
N PRO A 113 -20.76 -0.39 -7.16
CA PRO A 113 -20.84 0.82 -7.98
C PRO A 113 -21.47 2.02 -7.27
N ARG A 114 -22.42 1.79 -6.36
CA ARG A 114 -23.03 2.87 -5.56
C ARG A 114 -22.02 3.48 -4.60
N TRP A 115 -21.26 2.64 -3.91
CA TRP A 115 -20.20 3.10 -3.00
C TRP A 115 -19.14 3.93 -3.73
N ILE A 116 -18.74 3.50 -4.93
CA ILE A 116 -17.80 4.24 -5.78
C ILE A 116 -18.37 5.60 -6.19
N SER A 117 -19.64 5.64 -6.60
CA SER A 117 -20.33 6.87 -6.98
C SER A 117 -20.34 7.87 -5.82
N GLU A 118 -20.65 7.41 -4.62
CA GLU A 118 -20.65 8.24 -3.40
C GLU A 118 -19.24 8.70 -3.00
N ALA A 119 -18.24 7.81 -3.03
CA ALA A 119 -16.85 8.19 -2.79
C ALA A 119 -16.36 9.25 -3.79
N THR A 120 -16.78 9.11 -5.06
CA THR A 120 -16.42 10.04 -6.13
C THR A 120 -17.11 11.39 -5.98
N SER A 121 -18.40 11.40 -5.64
CA SER A 121 -19.15 12.65 -5.43
C SER A 121 -18.63 13.43 -4.22
N GLN A 122 -18.23 12.72 -3.15
CA GLN A 122 -17.73 13.34 -1.93
C GLN A 122 -16.25 13.72 -2.04
N GLY A 123 -15.45 12.99 -2.82
CA GLY A 123 -14.01 13.23 -3.00
C GLY A 123 -13.12 12.75 -1.84
N TRP A 124 -13.72 12.09 -0.85
CA TRP A 124 -13.04 11.52 0.31
C TRP A 124 -13.81 10.30 0.85
N VAL A 125 -13.12 9.48 1.64
CA VAL A 125 -13.65 8.24 2.24
C VAL A 125 -13.21 8.19 3.70
N THR A 126 -14.09 7.74 4.60
CA THR A 126 -13.69 7.35 5.95
C THR A 126 -12.99 6.00 5.91
N VAL A 127 -11.78 5.91 6.43
CA VAL A 127 -11.03 4.66 6.54
C VAL A 127 -10.91 4.26 7.99
N PHE A 128 -11.24 3.01 8.28
CA PHE A 128 -10.91 2.33 9.54
C PHE A 128 -9.79 1.32 9.30
N TYR A 129 -8.79 1.34 10.17
CA TYR A 129 -7.66 0.43 10.16
C TYR A 129 -7.46 -0.19 11.54
N GLY A 130 -7.16 -1.48 11.58
CA GLY A 130 -6.78 -2.19 12.80
C GLY A 130 -7.39 -3.57 12.86
N PRO A 131 -7.01 -4.42 13.83
CA PRO A 131 -7.63 -5.72 14.00
C PRO A 131 -9.03 -5.60 14.60
N HIS A 132 -9.80 -6.68 14.51
CA HIS A 132 -11.14 -6.76 15.09
C HIS A 132 -12.09 -5.71 14.52
N LEU A 133 -12.07 -5.47 13.21
CA LEU A 133 -13.01 -4.54 12.57
C LEU A 133 -14.36 -5.21 12.26
N GLY A 134 -14.47 -6.50 12.55
CA GLY A 134 -15.68 -7.26 12.28
C GLY A 134 -15.86 -7.61 10.80
N ILE A 135 -14.76 -7.65 10.02
CA ILE A 135 -14.83 -7.94 8.57
C ILE A 135 -14.33 -9.33 8.21
N ARG A 136 -13.39 -9.88 8.99
CA ARG A 136 -12.85 -11.22 8.75
C ARG A 136 -13.64 -12.25 9.54
N VAL A 137 -14.06 -13.32 8.87
CA VAL A 137 -14.67 -14.46 9.55
C VAL A 137 -13.63 -15.13 10.46
N PRO A 138 -13.86 -15.22 11.79
CA PRO A 138 -12.89 -15.80 12.70
C PRO A 138 -12.81 -17.33 12.54
N PRO A 139 -11.69 -17.95 12.94
CA PRO A 139 -11.53 -19.41 12.89
C PRO A 139 -12.67 -20.14 13.60
N GLY A 140 -13.19 -21.21 12.97
CA GLY A 140 -14.31 -21.99 13.51
C GLY A 140 -15.69 -21.39 13.24
N LYS A 141 -15.79 -20.21 12.62
CA LYS A 141 -17.04 -19.68 12.07
C LYS A 141 -17.05 -19.73 10.54
N THR A 142 -18.24 -19.59 9.97
CA THR A 142 -18.50 -19.43 8.55
C THR A 142 -19.21 -18.10 8.33
N GLU A 143 -19.30 -17.60 7.11
CA GLU A 143 -20.08 -16.39 6.80
C GLU A 143 -21.54 -16.49 7.28
N ARG A 144 -22.12 -17.71 7.32
CA ARG A 144 -23.48 -17.94 7.81
C ARG A 144 -23.60 -17.89 9.34
N THR A 145 -22.54 -18.28 10.05
CA THR A 145 -22.54 -18.37 11.51
C THR A 145 -21.85 -17.19 12.20
N TYR A 146 -21.17 -16.33 11.43
CA TYR A 146 -20.61 -15.08 11.89
C TYR A 146 -21.64 -13.96 11.70
N THR A 147 -22.42 -13.73 12.74
CA THR A 147 -23.60 -12.86 12.70
C THR A 147 -23.21 -11.38 12.74
N LEU A 148 -24.14 -10.49 12.37
CA LEU A 148 -23.95 -9.05 12.55
C LEU A 148 -23.65 -8.67 14.01
N GLN A 149 -24.27 -9.35 14.98
CA GLN A 149 -24.01 -9.11 16.39
C GLN A 149 -22.58 -9.49 16.77
N ASP A 150 -22.05 -10.60 16.24
CA ASP A 150 -20.65 -10.97 16.43
C ASP A 150 -19.69 -9.92 15.87
N ARG A 151 -20.00 -9.37 14.68
CA ARG A 151 -19.22 -8.31 14.04
C ARG A 151 -19.22 -7.03 14.86
N ILE A 152 -20.38 -6.64 15.38
CA ILE A 152 -20.54 -5.49 16.30
C ILE A 152 -19.70 -5.68 17.55
N ASP A 153 -19.76 -6.86 18.17
CA ASP A 153 -19.06 -7.14 19.42
C ASP A 153 -17.54 -7.18 19.20
N GLU A 154 -17.09 -7.71 18.06
CA GLU A 154 -15.71 -7.66 17.64
C GLU A 154 -15.23 -6.22 17.39
N PHE A 155 -15.97 -5.41 16.64
CA PHE A 155 -15.65 -4.00 16.41
C PHE A 155 -15.57 -3.19 17.72
N ARG A 156 -16.52 -3.41 18.63
CA ARG A 156 -16.51 -2.79 19.97
C ARG A 156 -15.29 -3.22 20.78
N LYS A 157 -14.93 -4.50 20.71
CA LYS A 157 -13.73 -5.04 21.35
C LYS A 157 -12.47 -4.39 20.79
N GLY A 158 -12.34 -4.26 19.46
CA GLY A 158 -11.21 -3.57 18.83
C GLY A 158 -11.05 -2.14 19.37
N ARG A 159 -12.13 -1.37 19.36
CA ARG A 159 -12.17 -0.01 19.90
C ARG A 159 -11.84 0.09 21.39
N SER A 160 -12.39 -0.81 22.22
CA SER A 160 -12.16 -0.76 23.67
C SER A 160 -10.71 -1.03 24.07
N HIS A 161 -9.95 -1.74 23.23
CA HIS A 161 -8.53 -2.00 23.43
C HIS A 161 -7.63 -0.99 22.70
N GLY A 162 -8.20 0.05 22.08
CA GLY A 162 -7.44 1.03 21.30
C GLY A 162 -6.90 0.51 19.98
N MET A 163 -7.36 -0.65 19.52
CA MET A 163 -6.89 -1.35 18.33
C MET A 163 -7.68 -0.97 17.06
N CYS A 164 -8.24 0.24 17.05
CA CYS A 164 -9.02 0.76 15.94
C CYS A 164 -8.62 2.21 15.73
N ALA A 165 -8.14 2.52 14.53
CA ALA A 165 -7.77 3.84 14.10
C ALA A 165 -8.63 4.25 12.90
N SER A 166 -8.96 5.53 12.79
CA SER A 166 -9.67 6.03 11.61
C SER A 166 -9.32 7.47 11.26
N ALA A 167 -9.57 7.79 10.00
CA ALA A 167 -9.42 9.12 9.43
C ALA A 167 -10.30 9.29 8.18
N ASN A 168 -10.53 10.53 7.78
CA ASN A 168 -11.01 10.84 6.44
C ASN A 168 -9.80 11.02 5.51
N VAL A 169 -9.77 10.30 4.40
CA VAL A 169 -8.67 10.35 3.43
C VAL A 169 -9.20 10.74 2.05
N ARG A 170 -8.34 11.33 1.22
CA ARG A 170 -8.71 11.73 -0.14
C ARG A 170 -9.05 10.49 -0.98
N TRP A 171 -10.12 10.59 -1.78
CA TRP A 171 -10.51 9.53 -2.69
C TRP A 171 -9.95 9.75 -4.10
N HIS A 172 -9.44 8.68 -4.69
CA HIS A 172 -8.93 8.65 -6.06
C HIS A 172 -9.74 7.64 -6.90
N PRO A 173 -10.74 8.11 -7.69
CA PRO A 173 -11.77 7.27 -8.32
C PRO A 173 -11.30 6.47 -9.53
N VAL A 174 -10.23 6.94 -10.16
CA VAL A 174 -9.67 6.31 -11.34
C VAL A 174 -8.79 5.18 -10.82
N PRO A 175 -9.02 3.90 -11.21
CA PRO A 175 -7.88 3.00 -11.31
C PRO A 175 -7.00 3.73 -12.30
N THR A 176 -5.99 4.43 -11.77
CA THR A 176 -4.96 5.00 -12.61
C THR A 176 -4.66 3.88 -13.58
N GLY A 177 -4.69 4.14 -14.90
CA GLY A 177 -4.21 3.17 -15.88
C GLY A 177 -2.70 2.97 -15.74
N GLU A 178 -2.23 3.05 -14.50
CA GLU A 178 -0.94 3.02 -13.86
C GLU A 178 -1.03 1.83 -12.90
N THR A 179 -0.26 0.78 -13.21
CA THR A 179 0.05 -0.32 -12.32
C THR A 179 0.41 0.23 -10.96
N LEU A 180 -0.04 -0.45 -9.92
CA LEU A 180 0.40 -0.17 -8.55
C LEU A 180 1.34 -1.25 -8.03
N ASN A 181 1.56 -2.27 -8.84
CA ASN A 181 2.27 -3.48 -8.47
C ASN A 181 3.72 -3.38 -8.88
N TRP A 182 4.59 -3.66 -7.91
CA TRP A 182 5.96 -4.02 -8.21
C TRP A 182 6.01 -5.46 -8.69
N VAL A 183 6.85 -5.73 -9.69
CA VAL A 183 7.13 -7.09 -10.12
C VAL A 183 8.63 -7.28 -10.16
N LEU A 184 9.12 -8.26 -9.42
CA LEU A 184 10.52 -8.66 -9.44
C LEU A 184 10.67 -9.91 -10.31
N LEU A 185 11.48 -9.83 -11.34
CA LEU A 185 11.75 -10.95 -12.25
C LEU A 185 13.23 -11.36 -12.17
N PRO A 186 13.52 -12.68 -12.21
CA PRO A 186 14.88 -13.18 -12.13
C PRO A 186 15.72 -12.76 -13.34
N PRO A 187 17.07 -12.87 -13.26
CA PRO A 187 17.94 -12.77 -14.43
C PRO A 187 17.48 -13.70 -15.56
N GLY A 188 17.62 -13.24 -16.80
CA GLY A 188 17.18 -13.93 -18.02
C GLY A 188 15.76 -13.55 -18.45
N ALA A 189 14.99 -12.86 -17.59
CA ALA A 189 13.69 -12.32 -17.98
C ALA A 189 13.82 -11.40 -19.21
N PHE A 190 12.99 -11.64 -20.22
CA PHE A 190 13.03 -10.93 -21.50
C PHE A 190 14.41 -10.91 -22.18
N GLY A 191 15.22 -11.95 -21.95
CA GLY A 191 16.57 -12.07 -22.51
C GLY A 191 17.61 -11.14 -21.87
N GLN A 192 17.28 -10.44 -20.79
CA GLN A 192 18.19 -9.55 -20.07
C GLN A 192 18.97 -10.33 -19.01
N PRO A 193 20.30 -10.22 -18.91
CA PRO A 193 21.07 -10.97 -17.93
C PRO A 193 21.04 -10.32 -16.53
N LEU A 194 20.40 -9.16 -16.36
CA LEU A 194 20.22 -8.52 -15.06
C LEU A 194 18.89 -8.95 -14.41
N PRO A 195 18.83 -9.05 -13.07
CA PRO A 195 17.56 -9.09 -12.37
C PRO A 195 16.78 -7.80 -12.65
N LEU A 196 15.46 -7.95 -12.81
CA LEU A 196 14.56 -6.87 -13.22
C LEU A 196 13.62 -6.50 -12.09
N ALA A 197 13.43 -5.20 -11.87
CA ALA A 197 12.34 -4.65 -11.07
C ALA A 197 11.43 -3.80 -11.96
N TYR A 198 10.16 -4.18 -12.06
CA TYR A 198 9.12 -3.37 -12.65
C TYR A 198 8.53 -2.48 -11.56
N VAL A 199 8.66 -1.16 -11.72
CA VAL A 199 8.30 -0.16 -10.72
C VAL A 199 7.19 0.71 -11.29
N PRO A 200 6.06 0.86 -10.58
CA PRO A 200 5.02 1.79 -11.00
C PRO A 200 5.53 3.20 -11.30
N GLN A 201 5.19 3.74 -12.48
CA GLN A 201 5.67 5.05 -12.93
C GLN A 201 5.23 6.22 -12.05
N PHE A 202 4.11 6.06 -11.33
CA PHE A 202 3.67 7.08 -10.38
C PHE A 202 4.72 7.38 -9.31
N ASN A 203 5.60 6.42 -8.95
CA ASN A 203 6.66 6.66 -7.95
C ASN A 203 7.65 7.74 -8.40
N PHE A 204 7.82 7.92 -9.71
CA PHE A 204 8.72 8.94 -10.26
C PHE A 204 8.02 10.27 -10.52
N THR A 205 6.67 10.28 -10.59
CA THR A 205 5.89 11.47 -10.96
C THR A 205 6.10 12.65 -10.01
N PRO A 206 6.07 12.48 -8.66
CA PRO A 206 6.38 13.57 -7.72
C PRO A 206 7.78 14.16 -7.86
N HIS A 207 8.70 13.42 -8.48
CA HIS A 207 10.10 13.80 -8.68
C HIS A 207 10.38 14.32 -10.10
N GLY A 208 9.33 14.65 -10.87
CA GLY A 208 9.47 15.18 -12.23
C GLY A 208 9.52 14.11 -13.33
N GLY A 209 9.09 12.87 -13.03
CA GLY A 209 9.00 11.78 -14.00
C GLY A 209 10.30 10.96 -14.14
N PRO A 210 10.21 9.76 -14.76
CA PRO A 210 11.34 8.85 -14.90
C PRO A 210 12.50 9.43 -15.73
N GLU A 211 12.22 10.33 -16.67
CA GLU A 211 13.21 10.99 -17.52
C GLU A 211 14.17 11.88 -16.71
N THR A 212 13.70 12.44 -15.58
CA THR A 212 14.55 13.21 -14.64
C THR A 212 15.69 12.35 -14.09
N PHE A 213 15.48 11.04 -13.99
CA PHE A 213 16.46 10.06 -13.58
C PHE A 213 17.20 9.41 -14.76
N GLY A 214 16.98 9.88 -15.99
CA GLY A 214 17.65 9.39 -17.19
C GLY A 214 17.10 8.07 -17.74
N PHE A 215 15.88 7.70 -17.37
CA PHE A 215 15.18 6.58 -18.02
C PHE A 215 14.85 6.93 -19.47
N VAL A 216 14.84 5.93 -20.34
CA VAL A 216 14.49 6.06 -21.76
C VAL A 216 13.34 5.14 -22.12
N PRO A 217 12.47 5.48 -23.08
CA PRO A 217 11.43 4.58 -23.55
C PRO A 217 12.03 3.23 -23.95
N THR A 218 11.38 2.14 -23.54
CA THR A 218 11.77 0.80 -23.99
C THR A 218 11.56 0.68 -25.50
N PRO A 219 12.46 0.02 -26.23
CA PRO A 219 12.27 -0.24 -27.66
C PRO A 219 10.97 -1.01 -27.95
N GLU A 220 10.30 -0.66 -29.05
CA GLU A 220 9.04 -1.30 -29.51
C GLU A 220 9.17 -2.82 -29.70
N THR A 221 10.38 -3.33 -29.91
CA THR A 221 10.72 -4.73 -30.23
C THR A 221 11.11 -5.61 -29.03
N TYR A 222 10.87 -5.17 -27.80
CA TYR A 222 11.10 -5.99 -26.59
C TYR A 222 10.43 -7.39 -26.63
N SER A 223 9.45 -7.59 -27.51
CA SER A 223 8.71 -8.84 -27.70
C SER A 223 9.41 -9.90 -28.57
N GLU A 224 10.40 -9.52 -29.41
CA GLU A 224 10.96 -10.44 -30.42
C GLU A 224 12.49 -10.46 -30.51
N VAL A 225 13.19 -9.43 -30.02
CA VAL A 225 14.65 -9.35 -30.04
C VAL A 225 15.16 -8.91 -28.67
N PRO A 226 16.20 -9.54 -28.10
CA PRO A 226 16.80 -9.05 -26.87
C PRO A 226 17.32 -7.64 -27.12
N VAL A 227 16.71 -6.64 -26.51
CA VAL A 227 17.28 -5.29 -26.46
C VAL A 227 18.66 -5.44 -25.84
N ALA A 228 19.71 -5.06 -26.57
CA ALA A 228 21.05 -5.19 -26.02
C ALA A 228 21.15 -4.27 -24.80
N LEU A 229 21.63 -4.79 -23.66
CA LEU A 229 21.93 -3.98 -22.46
C LEU A 229 22.75 -2.72 -22.76
N ALA A 230 23.51 -2.72 -23.86
CA ALA A 230 24.31 -1.58 -24.30
C ALA A 230 23.46 -0.32 -24.57
N ASP A 231 22.19 -0.48 -24.92
CA ASP A 231 21.31 0.62 -25.30
C ASP A 231 20.51 1.19 -24.11
N ILE A 232 20.54 0.52 -22.95
CA ILE A 232 19.85 0.96 -21.73
C ILE A 232 20.81 1.82 -20.90
N PRO A 233 20.50 3.10 -20.63
CA PRO A 233 21.38 3.99 -19.90
C PRO A 233 21.44 3.64 -18.41
N ILE A 234 22.51 4.05 -17.75
CA ILE A 234 22.59 4.06 -16.29
C ILE A 234 21.82 5.28 -15.78
N ALA A 235 20.98 5.08 -14.77
CA ALA A 235 20.20 6.16 -14.17
C ALA A 235 21.09 7.24 -13.54
N ARG A 236 20.56 8.47 -13.54
CA ARG A 236 21.18 9.67 -12.98
C ARG A 236 20.57 9.96 -11.63
N ASN A 237 21.42 10.22 -10.64
CA ASN A 237 21.00 10.62 -9.28
C ASN A 237 19.98 9.66 -8.64
N LEU A 238 20.06 8.36 -8.98
CA LEU A 238 19.22 7.30 -8.44
C LEU A 238 20.11 6.09 -8.17
N VAL A 239 19.98 5.50 -6.99
CA VAL A 239 20.67 4.27 -6.60
C VAL A 239 19.66 3.34 -5.94
N GLY A 240 19.95 2.03 -5.98
CA GLY A 240 19.16 1.02 -5.28
C GLY A 240 19.87 0.50 -4.04
N ASP A 241 19.11 0.12 -3.01
CA ASP A 241 19.58 -0.70 -1.90
C ASP A 241 18.68 -1.92 -1.74
N ALA A 242 19.29 -3.09 -1.59
CA ALA A 242 18.59 -4.37 -1.54
C ALA A 242 18.89 -5.06 -0.20
N THR A 243 18.01 -4.88 0.76
CA THR A 243 18.08 -5.51 2.09
C THR A 243 17.49 -6.92 2.03
N PRO A 244 17.60 -7.72 3.11
CA PRO A 244 16.97 -9.05 3.16
C PRO A 244 15.45 -9.05 2.98
N THR A 245 14.79 -7.90 3.16
CA THR A 245 13.33 -7.77 3.10
C THR A 245 12.86 -6.70 2.13
N ASP A 246 13.73 -5.83 1.65
CA ASP A 246 13.34 -4.62 0.93
C ASP A 246 14.24 -4.36 -0.27
N PHE A 247 13.68 -3.71 -1.27
CA PHE A 247 14.43 -3.08 -2.36
C PHE A 247 13.96 -1.65 -2.53
N ASP A 248 14.84 -0.71 -2.20
CA ASP A 248 14.54 0.73 -2.16
C ASP A 248 15.33 1.49 -3.21
N LEU A 249 14.70 2.51 -3.79
CA LEU A 249 15.27 3.47 -4.73
C LEU A 249 15.35 4.85 -4.07
N PHE A 250 16.53 5.47 -4.11
CA PHE A 250 16.74 6.78 -3.48
C PHE A 250 17.75 7.67 -4.23
N GLN A 251 17.65 8.96 -3.97
CA GLN A 251 18.51 10.01 -4.51
C GLN A 251 19.69 10.27 -3.56
N PRO A 252 20.91 9.79 -3.85
CA PRO A 252 22.01 9.80 -2.88
C PRO A 252 22.52 11.20 -2.52
N ARG A 253 22.10 12.25 -3.26
CA ARG A 253 22.49 13.64 -3.04
C ARG A 253 21.54 14.41 -2.12
N LEU A 254 20.36 13.86 -1.84
CA LEU A 254 19.37 14.47 -0.97
C LEU A 254 19.55 13.99 0.47
N ASP A 255 19.02 14.77 1.41
CA ASP A 255 19.00 14.39 2.82
C ASP A 255 18.24 13.07 3.02
N PRO A 256 18.63 12.22 3.99
CA PRO A 256 17.99 10.91 4.23
C PRO A 256 16.48 10.95 4.49
N GLY A 257 15.92 12.09 4.91
CA GLY A 257 14.49 12.25 5.10
C GLY A 257 13.70 12.62 3.82
N LEU A 258 14.40 12.91 2.73
CA LEU A 258 13.83 13.40 1.46
C LEU A 258 14.35 12.62 0.24
N ASN A 259 15.27 11.67 0.44
CA ASN A 259 15.94 10.98 -0.65
C ASN A 259 15.16 9.79 -1.20
N PHE A 260 14.13 9.30 -0.49
CA PHE A 260 13.34 8.15 -0.93
C PHE A 260 12.52 8.46 -2.18
N VAL A 261 12.52 7.54 -3.14
CA VAL A 261 11.75 7.64 -4.38
C VAL A 261 10.70 6.55 -4.45
N ALA A 262 11.09 5.30 -4.22
CA ALA A 262 10.21 4.15 -4.34
C ALA A 262 10.78 2.98 -3.52
N GLY A 263 9.93 2.08 -3.04
CA GLY A 263 10.38 0.90 -2.29
C GLY A 263 9.45 -0.29 -2.46
N TYR A 264 10.05 -1.47 -2.43
CA TYR A 264 9.39 -2.76 -2.42
C TYR A 264 9.69 -3.48 -1.12
N HIS A 265 8.65 -3.94 -0.41
CA HIS A 265 8.80 -4.80 0.75
C HIS A 265 8.36 -6.23 0.38
N ALA A 266 9.26 -7.19 0.50
CA ALA A 266 8.99 -8.59 0.23
C ALA A 266 7.92 -9.13 1.20
N PRO A 267 6.74 -9.55 0.71
CA PRO A 267 5.69 -10.08 1.56
C PRO A 267 6.16 -11.36 2.26
N ALA A 268 5.90 -11.48 3.56
CA ALA A 268 6.21 -12.70 4.34
C ALA A 268 5.49 -13.99 3.84
N SER A 269 4.59 -13.86 2.86
CA SER A 269 3.82 -14.93 2.23
C SER A 269 4.29 -15.31 0.82
N GLU A 270 5.11 -14.49 0.16
CA GLU A 270 5.81 -14.94 -1.04
C GLU A 270 6.90 -15.93 -0.64
N SER A 271 7.28 -16.86 -1.52
CA SER A 271 8.40 -17.75 -1.17
C SER A 271 9.62 -16.86 -0.97
N ILE A 272 10.06 -16.75 0.29
CA ILE A 272 11.26 -16.02 0.71
C ILE A 272 12.42 -16.35 -0.24
N ASP A 273 12.44 -17.57 -0.78
CA ASP A 273 13.38 -18.08 -1.77
C ASP A 273 13.43 -17.27 -3.07
N SER A 274 12.29 -16.80 -3.60
CA SER A 274 12.22 -16.05 -4.86
C SER A 274 12.81 -14.65 -4.74
N PHE A 275 12.43 -13.90 -3.70
CA PHE A 275 13.04 -12.60 -3.39
C PHE A 275 14.51 -12.75 -3.04
N THR A 276 14.88 -13.75 -2.23
CA THR A 276 16.27 -14.01 -1.85
C THR A 276 17.13 -14.30 -3.08
N ALA A 277 16.66 -15.12 -4.02
CA ALA A 277 17.38 -15.41 -5.26
C ALA A 277 17.54 -14.15 -6.13
N TRP A 278 16.48 -13.34 -6.24
CA TRP A 278 16.54 -12.06 -6.95
C TRP A 278 17.56 -11.10 -6.30
N GLN A 279 17.53 -10.97 -4.98
CA GLN A 279 18.40 -10.12 -4.19
C GLN A 279 19.88 -10.54 -4.33
N GLN A 280 20.16 -11.84 -4.25
CA GLN A 280 21.51 -12.39 -4.46
C GLN A 280 22.03 -12.08 -5.85
N ALA A 281 21.19 -12.22 -6.89
CA ALA A 281 21.57 -11.83 -8.24
C ALA A 281 21.84 -10.33 -8.35
N ALA A 282 20.99 -9.50 -7.73
CA ALA A 282 21.14 -8.05 -7.73
C ALA A 282 22.50 -7.63 -7.14
N HIS A 283 22.86 -8.18 -5.98
CA HIS A 283 24.18 -7.98 -5.35
C HIS A 283 25.34 -8.52 -6.19
N ALA A 284 25.19 -9.71 -6.79
CA ALA A 284 26.23 -10.31 -7.63
C ALA A 284 26.54 -9.44 -8.87
N HIS A 285 25.51 -8.83 -9.47
CA HIS A 285 25.68 -7.91 -10.60
C HIS A 285 26.06 -6.48 -10.18
N GLY A 286 25.80 -6.09 -8.92
CA GLY A 286 25.97 -4.73 -8.40
C GLY A 286 25.03 -3.69 -9.03
N ARG A 287 24.01 -4.16 -9.75
CA ARG A 287 23.04 -3.34 -10.49
C ARG A 287 21.81 -4.15 -10.82
N VAL A 288 20.71 -3.46 -11.05
CA VAL A 288 19.44 -4.03 -11.48
C VAL A 288 18.93 -3.29 -12.72
N LEU A 289 18.18 -3.98 -13.57
CA LEU A 289 17.39 -3.32 -14.60
C LEU A 289 16.08 -2.85 -13.97
N VAL A 290 15.78 -1.56 -14.04
CA VAL A 290 14.47 -1.05 -13.65
C VAL A 290 13.69 -0.69 -14.90
N LEU A 291 12.50 -1.27 -15.01
CA LEU A 291 11.47 -0.85 -15.93
C LEU A 291 10.42 -0.08 -15.14
N THR A 292 9.90 1.00 -15.70
CA THR A 292 8.82 1.75 -15.08
C THR A 292 7.76 2.13 -16.10
N GLY A 293 6.51 1.82 -15.78
CA GLY A 293 5.42 1.99 -16.73
C GLY A 293 4.08 2.14 -16.03
N HIS A 294 3.06 2.27 -16.88
CA HIS A 294 1.70 2.49 -16.44
C HIS A 294 0.83 1.22 -16.51
N HIS A 295 1.20 0.16 -17.21
CA HIS A 295 0.33 -1.04 -17.25
C HIS A 295 0.79 -2.12 -16.26
N ASP A 296 -0.15 -2.93 -15.77
CA ASP A 296 0.21 -4.09 -14.94
C ASP A 296 1.11 -5.02 -15.75
N LEU A 297 2.27 -5.38 -15.19
CA LEU A 297 3.11 -6.42 -15.75
C LEU A 297 2.58 -7.77 -15.21
N PRO A 298 2.11 -8.69 -16.07
CA PRO A 298 1.55 -9.95 -15.59
C PRO A 298 2.58 -10.74 -14.77
N ALA A 299 2.24 -11.08 -13.53
CA ALA A 299 3.07 -11.83 -12.60
C ALA A 299 2.21 -12.73 -11.71
N GLY A 300 2.82 -13.58 -10.89
CA GLY A 300 2.11 -14.33 -9.85
C GLY A 300 1.39 -15.63 -10.29
N PRO A 301 0.82 -16.36 -9.32
CA PRO A 301 0.16 -17.67 -9.56
C PRO A 301 -1.10 -17.58 -10.44
N GLU A 302 -1.74 -16.42 -10.51
CA GLU A 302 -2.92 -16.16 -11.34
C GLU A 302 -2.68 -16.37 -12.83
N LEU A 303 -1.41 -16.28 -13.28
CA LEU A 303 -1.03 -16.53 -14.67
C LEU A 303 -1.30 -17.97 -15.11
N ILE A 304 -1.34 -18.94 -14.19
CA ILE A 304 -1.58 -20.37 -14.49
C ILE A 304 -2.93 -20.58 -15.20
N HIS A 305 -3.89 -19.70 -14.93
CA HIS A 305 -5.24 -19.82 -15.47
C HIS A 305 -5.50 -18.92 -16.69
N GLN A 306 -4.52 -18.12 -17.11
CA GLN A 306 -4.67 -17.21 -18.24
C GLN A 306 -4.20 -17.85 -19.56
N PRO A 307 -4.88 -17.60 -20.69
CA PRO A 307 -4.37 -17.99 -22.00
C PRO A 307 -3.01 -17.35 -22.27
N LEU A 308 -2.05 -18.13 -22.78
CA LEU A 308 -0.69 -17.64 -23.10
C LEU A 308 -0.69 -16.42 -24.03
N GLN A 309 -1.66 -16.33 -24.94
CA GLN A 309 -1.80 -15.18 -25.82
C GLN A 309 -2.08 -13.89 -25.03
N ASN A 310 -3.02 -13.93 -24.07
CA ASN A 310 -3.35 -12.78 -23.24
C ASN A 310 -2.15 -12.35 -22.39
N ILE A 311 -1.41 -13.32 -21.83
CA ILE A 311 -0.20 -13.02 -21.06
C ILE A 311 0.82 -12.29 -21.94
N ARG A 312 1.03 -12.75 -23.18
CA ARG A 312 1.94 -12.12 -24.14
C ARG A 312 1.49 -10.72 -24.54
N GLU A 313 0.21 -10.55 -24.87
CA GLU A 313 -0.37 -9.25 -25.26
C GLU A 313 -0.23 -8.24 -24.11
N ASN A 314 -0.63 -8.61 -22.90
CA ASN A 314 -0.52 -7.74 -21.72
C ASN A 314 0.94 -7.40 -21.38
N THR A 315 1.83 -8.39 -21.45
CA THR A 315 3.27 -8.16 -21.23
C THR A 315 3.83 -7.22 -22.29
N SER A 316 3.50 -7.43 -23.57
CA SER A 316 3.94 -6.58 -24.67
C SER A 316 3.46 -5.14 -24.49
N GLN A 317 2.20 -4.96 -24.11
CA GLN A 317 1.62 -3.63 -23.85
C GLN A 317 2.31 -2.92 -22.68
N ALA A 318 2.55 -3.65 -21.58
CA ALA A 318 3.25 -3.10 -20.42
C ALA A 318 4.69 -2.70 -20.77
N LEU A 319 5.41 -3.55 -21.50
CA LEU A 319 6.76 -3.25 -21.93
C LEU A 319 6.77 -2.05 -22.89
N GLN A 320 6.01 -2.02 -23.98
CA GLN A 320 6.04 -0.96 -25.01
C GLN A 320 5.79 0.47 -24.48
N THR A 321 5.11 0.59 -23.36
CA THR A 321 4.77 1.88 -22.73
C THR A 321 5.67 2.22 -21.55
N SER A 322 6.68 1.38 -21.28
CA SER A 322 7.60 1.56 -20.17
C SER A 322 8.83 2.37 -20.55
N HIS A 323 9.53 2.82 -19.50
CA HIS A 323 10.86 3.39 -19.58
C HIS A 323 11.84 2.50 -18.84
N ALA A 324 13.09 2.45 -19.30
CA ALA A 324 14.13 1.59 -18.76
C ALA A 324 15.36 2.40 -18.33
N ALA A 325 15.97 1.96 -17.23
CA ALA A 325 17.32 2.37 -16.83
C ALA A 325 18.00 1.26 -16.02
N ILE A 326 19.33 1.24 -16.06
CA ILE A 326 20.15 0.43 -15.17
C ILE A 326 20.39 1.22 -13.89
N ILE A 327 20.00 0.64 -12.75
CA ILE A 327 20.20 1.27 -11.44
C ILE A 327 21.40 0.61 -10.75
N PRO A 328 22.45 1.37 -10.41
CA PRO A 328 23.55 0.84 -9.61
C PRO A 328 23.07 0.58 -8.18
N LEU A 329 23.53 -0.52 -7.59
CA LEU A 329 23.30 -0.77 -6.17
C LEU A 329 24.36 -0.09 -5.33
N THR A 330 23.95 0.45 -4.18
CA THR A 330 24.90 0.80 -3.14
C THR A 330 25.59 -0.48 -2.67
N ARG A 331 26.93 -0.49 -2.62
CA ARG A 331 27.64 -1.54 -1.88
C ARG A 331 27.14 -1.50 -0.45
N ALA A 332 26.80 -2.65 0.11
CA ALA A 332 26.47 -2.83 1.52
C ALA A 332 27.67 -2.43 2.39
N SER A 333 27.84 -1.13 2.58
CA SER A 333 28.82 -0.52 3.46
C SER A 333 28.22 0.77 3.98
N ARG A 334 27.19 0.61 4.82
CA ARG A 334 26.85 1.47 5.98
C ARG A 334 25.57 0.97 6.65
N LEU A 335 25.74 0.18 7.71
CA LEU A 335 25.06 0.35 9.00
C LEU A 335 25.83 -0.48 10.03
N SER A 336 27.09 -0.11 10.27
CA SER A 336 27.63 -0.23 11.62
C SER A 336 26.87 0.81 12.45
N LEU A 337 25.85 0.35 13.17
CA LEU A 337 25.28 1.11 14.29
C LEU A 337 26.44 1.53 15.20
N PRO A 338 26.55 2.80 15.62
CA PRO A 338 27.43 3.14 16.72
C PRO A 338 26.96 2.32 17.92
N ALA A 339 27.90 1.57 18.51
CA ALA A 339 27.71 1.01 19.83
C ALA A 339 27.37 2.16 20.77
N TRP A 340 26.14 2.15 21.29
CA TRP A 340 25.80 2.86 22.51
C TRP A 340 26.48 2.10 23.65
N GLU A 341 27.79 2.25 23.78
CA GLU A 341 28.51 1.91 24.99
C GLU A 341 28.58 3.17 25.87
N ASP A 342 28.05 3.01 27.08
CA ASP A 342 28.36 3.70 28.32
C ASP A 342 28.40 5.24 28.34
N ARG A 343 27.31 5.85 28.84
CA ARG A 343 27.35 6.84 29.94
C ARG A 343 26.08 6.82 30.78
#